data_AF-A0A2K9J7F2-F1
#
_entry.id   AF-A0A2K9J7F2-F1
#
_cell.length_a   1.000
_cell.length_b   1.000
_cell.length_c   1.000
_cell.angle_alpha   90.00
_cell.angle_beta   90.00
_cell.angle_gamma   90.00
#
_symmetry.space_group_name_H-M   'P 1'
#
loop_
_entity.id
_entity.type
_entity.pdbx_description
1 polymer ?
#
loop_
_entity_poly.entity_id
_entity_poly.type
_entity_poly.pdbx_seq_one_letter_code
_entity_poly.pdbx_strand_id
1 'polypeptide(L)' 'MKLILAQLLLIGVVWTGMAFFFSEMTEPAKIIFYLVTSWMLLLIVLIAKIWWKNRKNEG' A
#
# COMPACT_ATOMS: atom_id res chain seq x y z
N MET A 1 -7.09 11.06 -7.19
CA MET A 1 -7.23 10.20 -6.00
C MET A 1 -7.86 8.85 -6.28
N LYS A 2 -8.93 8.75 -7.10
CA LYS A 2 -9.63 7.47 -7.39
C LYS A 2 -8.71 6.32 -7.85
N LEU A 3 -7.78 6.59 -8.77
CA LEU A 3 -6.82 5.56 -9.25
C LEU A 3 -5.84 5.10 -8.15
N ILE A 4 -5.28 6.04 -7.38
CA ILE A 4 -4.35 5.72 -6.28
C ILE A 4 -5.05 4.93 -5.18
N LEU A 5 -6.31 5.28 -4.87
CA LEU A 5 -7.14 4.57 -3.91
C LEU A 5 -7.49 3.15 -4.39
N ALA A 6 -7.87 3.00 -5.67
CA ALA A 6 -8.12 1.70 -6.27
C ALA A 6 -6.87 0.81 -6.28
N GLN A 7 -5.71 1.41 -6.60
CA GLN A 7 -4.43 0.72 -6.54
C GLN A 7 -4.10 0.28 -5.10
N LEU A 8 -4.33 1.12 -4.10
CA LEU A 8 -4.12 0.76 -2.70
C LEU A 8 -5.04 -0.39 -2.26
N LEU A 9 -6.31 -0.40 -2.69
CA LEU A 9 -7.23 -1.50 -2.39
C LEU A 9 -6.77 -2.82 -3.01
N LEU A 10 -6.42 -2.82 -4.30
CA LEU A 10 -5.93 -4.02 -4.98
C LEU A 10 -4.64 -4.55 -4.37
N ILE A 11 -3.67 -3.67 -4.12
CA ILE A 11 -2.42 -4.03 -3.43
C ILE A 11 -2.72 -4.54 -2.03
N GLY A 12 -3.67 -3.95 -1.31
CA GLY A 12 -4.05 -4.38 0.04
C GLY A 12 -4.58 -5.82 0.06
N VAL A 13 -5.40 -6.21 -0.93
CA VAL A 13 -5.90 -7.59 -1.06
C VAL A 13 -4.75 -8.55 -1.34
N VAL A 14 -3.88 -8.24 -2.31
CA VAL A 14 -2.72 -9.08 -2.66
C VAL A 14 -1.76 -9.20 -1.47
N TRP A 15 -1.45 -8.08 -0.83
CA TRP A 15 -0.59 -8.01 0.35
C TRP A 15 -1.16 -8.81 1.51
N THR A 16 -2.48 -8.78 1.74
CA THR A 16 -3.14 -9.57 2.80
C THR A 16 -2.97 -11.06 2.55
N GLY A 17 -3.12 -11.51 1.30
CA GLY A 17 -2.82 -12.88 0.92
C GLY A 17 -1.36 -13.24 1.20
N MET A 18 -0.42 -12.38 0.79
CA MET A 18 1.00 -12.61 1.06
C MET A 18 1.34 -12.61 2.56
N ALA A 19 0.70 -11.74 3.35
CA ALA A 19 0.91 -11.65 4.78
C ALA A 19 0.42 -12.91 5.50
N PHE A 20 -0.69 -13.49 5.05
CA PHE A 20 -1.24 -14.73 5.61
C PHE A 20 -0.28 -15.92 5.41
N PHE A 21 0.35 -16.01 4.24
CA PHE A 21 1.31 -17.09 3.91
C PHE A 21 2.77 -16.74 4.21
N PHE A 22 3.05 -15.62 4.89
CA PHE A 22 4.42 -15.11 5.07
C PHE A 22 5.36 -16.10 5.78
N SER A 23 4.83 -16.88 6.73
CA SER A 23 5.59 -17.92 7.44
C SER A 23 6.09 -19.03 6.52
N GLU A 24 5.35 -19.32 5.46
CA GLU A 24 5.62 -20.41 4.50
C GLU A 24 6.42 -19.93 3.28
N MET A 25 6.70 -18.64 3.17
CA MET A 25 7.40 -18.06 2.04
C MET A 25 8.89 -18.40 2.02
N THR A 26 9.40 -18.69 0.82
CA THR A 26 10.83 -18.77 0.53
C THR A 26 11.50 -17.41 0.73
N GLU A 27 12.81 -17.40 0.94
CA GLU A 27 13.57 -16.16 1.17
C GLU A 27 13.39 -15.12 0.06
N PRO A 28 13.40 -15.47 -1.25
CA PRO A 28 13.10 -14.50 -2.32
C PRO A 28 11.68 -13.93 -2.24
N ALA A 29 10.69 -14.75 -1.88
CA ALA A 29 9.31 -14.30 -1.74
C ALA A 29 9.14 -13.31 -0.58
N LYS A 30 9.89 -13.50 0.53
CA LYS A 30 9.92 -12.54 1.64
C LYS A 30 10.50 -11.18 1.22
N ILE A 31 11.52 -11.17 0.35
CA ILE A 31 12.06 -9.92 -0.21
C ILE A 31 10.98 -9.18 -1.00
N ILE A 32 10.23 -9.90 -1.85
CA ILE A 32 9.11 -9.32 -2.60
C ILE A 32 8.04 -8.78 -1.64
N PHE A 33 7.70 -9.51 -0.58
CA PHE A 33 6.77 -9.04 0.44
C PHE A 33 7.22 -7.70 1.05
N TYR A 34 8.49 -7.56 1.44
CA TYR A 34 9.00 -6.31 1.99
C TYR A 34 8.97 -5.16 0.97
N LEU A 35 9.26 -5.45 -0.29
CA LEU A 35 9.23 -4.47 -1.37
C LEU A 35 7.80 -3.97 -1.62
N VAL A 36 6.82 -4.88 -1.70
CA VAL A 36 5.40 -4.54 -1.84
C VAL A 36 4.89 -3.80 -0.60
N THR A 37 5.29 -4.20 0.61
CA THR A 37 4.94 -3.50 1.86
C THR A 37 5.45 -2.06 1.85
N SER A 38 6.71 -1.86 1.44
CA SER A 38 7.32 -0.54 1.35
C SER A 38 6.60 0.35 0.33
N TRP A 39 6.23 -0.22 -0.82
CA TRP A 39 5.43 0.48 -1.83
C TRP A 39 4.02 0.84 -1.32
N MET A 40 3.37 -0.06 -0.60
CA MET A 40 2.05 0.16 -0.01
C MET A 40 2.06 1.31 1.01
N LEU A 41 3.07 1.35 1.89
CA LEU A 41 3.25 2.44 2.87
C LEU A 41 3.42 3.79 2.17
N LEU A 42 4.20 3.85 1.08
CA LEU A 42 4.36 5.06 0.29
C LEU A 42 3.03 5.55 -0.30
N LEU A 43 2.21 4.64 -0.83
CA LEU A 43 0.87 5.00 -1.34
C LEU A 43 -0.04 5.57 -0.25
N ILE A 44 -0.01 4.99 0.96
CA ILE A 44 -0.76 5.49 2.12
C ILE A 44 -0.33 6.91 2.47
N VAL A 45 0.97 7.17 2.54
CA VAL A 45 1.52 8.51 2.84
C VAL A 45 1.12 9.53 1.76
N LEU A 46 1.17 9.15 0.48
CA LEU A 46 0.74 10.02 -0.61
C LEU A 46 -0.75 10.35 -0.53
N ILE A 47 -1.61 9.36 -0.26
CA ILE A 47 -3.05 9.58 -0.09
C ILE A 47 -3.30 10.52 1.08
N ALA A 48 -2.66 10.28 2.24
CA ALA A 48 -2.80 11.13 3.41
C ALA A 48 -2.35 12.58 3.12
N LYS A 49 -1.22 12.75 2.43
CA LYS A 49 -0.71 14.06 2.01
C LYS A 49 -1.66 14.78 1.06
N ILE A 50 -2.21 14.09 0.06
CA ILE A 50 -3.16 14.70 -0.90
C ILE A 50 -4.47 15.06 -0.17
N TRP A 51 -4.95 14.19 0.71
CA TRP A 51 -6.16 14.45 1.49
C TRP A 51 -6.00 15.66 2.41
N TRP A 52 -4.85 15.77 3.09
CA TRP A 52 -4.51 16.96 3.88
C TRP A 52 -4.45 18.22 3.02
N LYS A 53 -3.78 18.17 1.87
CA LYS A 53 -3.65 19.32 0.97
C LYS A 53 -5.01 19.80 0.45
N ASN A 54 -5.90 18.87 0.09
CA ASN A 54 -7.23 19.23 -0.40
C ASN A 54 -8.07 19.91 0.69
N ARG A 55 -8.00 19.45 1.95
CA ARG A 55 -8.67 20.12 3.08
C ARG A 55 -8.21 21.55 3.33
N LYS A 56 -6.95 21.88 3.01
CA LYS A 56 -6.38 23.22 3.18
C LYS A 56 -6.78 24.21 2.07
N ASN A 57 -7.21 23.71 0.91
CA ASN A 57 -7.65 24.56 -0.20
C ASN A 57 -9.17 24.84 -0.19
N GLU A 58 -9.93 24.24 0.73
CA GLU A 58 -11.38 24.39 0.88
C GLU A 58 -11.77 25.29 2.08
N GLY A 59 -10.81 25.95 2.73
CA GLY A 59 -11.04 26.96 3.78
C GLY A 59 -10.18 28.19 3.56
#